data_AF-A0A2V6HK59-F1
#
_entry.id   AF-A0A2V6HK59-F1
#
_cell.length_a   1.000
_cell.length_b   1.000
_cell.length_c   1.000
_cell.angle_alpha   90.00
_cell.angle_beta   90.00
_cell.angle_gamma   90.00
#
_symmetry.space_group_name_H-M   'P 1'
#
loop_
_entity.id
_entity.type
_entity.pdbx_description
1 polymer ?
#
loop_
_entity_poly.entity_id
_entity_poly.type
_entity_poly.pdbx_seq_one_letter_code
_entity_poly.pdbx_strand_id
1 'polypeptide(L)'
;MENLVTAQNVPERLPFVRRFSIHRVAVFAFLAALWLILWRQLSGEWSVNDQYSYGWFVPFFAIVLFWLRWEDRPKTQEVRGQRTEDRKKNALAIALTIVALLLLFPVRLFEIGNPDWRPLSWLHAIAVATITLALLWSIGGKPWLRHFAFPVLFTLVAVPWVSPLEEPIVQGLMRVVAAIASEVVALFGIPAHLEGNLIRIPGGLVGVNEACSGVRSLQTSLMIGLLFGELKRLSILRRIVLVAAAAAIAFVGNCIRAFFLVWIAATQNVMAVNRWHDLAGYAIVALVFLGTMLLASSFTRSKKQRATSKLESKKYEVEKEAEIEGHRLGFLLSTFSFLLCALTWIVAIEVSAHAWYRAHEHDLARTTRWEVQWPQSASNFHEIKIDDEERRILRFDRGRAAAWTLSAFNSTDAA
;
A
#
# COMPACT_ATOMS: atom_id res chain seq x y z
N MET A 1 -46.18 60.94 13.59
CA MET A 1 -44.85 61.55 13.49
C MET A 1 -44.29 61.59 14.91
N GLU A 2 -43.23 60.92 15.31
CA GLU A 2 -42.32 59.96 14.69
C GLU A 2 -41.51 59.38 15.86
N ASN A 3 -41.36 58.06 15.90
CA ASN A 3 -40.59 57.33 16.91
C ASN A 3 -39.10 57.40 16.61
N LEU A 4 -38.24 57.62 17.62
CA LEU A 4 -36.84 57.15 17.62
C LEU A 4 -36.39 57.01 19.10
N VAL A 5 -36.71 55.91 19.77
CA VAL A 5 -35.93 54.66 19.88
C VAL A 5 -34.52 54.89 20.44
N THR A 6 -34.42 54.66 21.75
CA THR A 6 -33.21 54.39 22.53
C THR A 6 -32.36 53.28 21.90
N ALA A 7 -31.13 53.62 21.49
CA ALA A 7 -30.12 52.66 21.10
C ALA A 7 -29.68 51.84 22.33
N GLN A 8 -30.27 50.65 22.49
CA GLN A 8 -29.74 49.62 23.37
C GLN A 8 -28.44 49.07 22.76
N ASN A 9 -27.33 49.31 23.43
CA ASN A 9 -26.06 48.62 23.18
C ASN A 9 -26.24 47.12 23.41
N VAL A 10 -26.45 46.38 22.33
CA VAL A 10 -26.30 44.92 22.31
C VAL A 10 -24.80 44.63 22.23
N PRO A 11 -24.20 43.89 23.18
CA PRO A 11 -22.81 43.46 23.02
C PRO A 11 -22.75 42.51 21.82
N GLU A 12 -22.01 42.93 20.79
CA GLU A 12 -21.56 42.08 19.68
C GLU A 12 -20.99 40.78 20.26
N ARG A 13 -21.70 39.68 20.07
CA ARG A 13 -21.16 38.35 20.36
C ARG A 13 -19.99 38.12 19.42
N LEU A 14 -18.79 38.09 19.99
CA LEU A 14 -17.53 37.69 19.35
C LEU A 14 -17.73 36.47 18.42
N PRO A 15 -17.00 36.42 17.29
CA PRO A 15 -17.19 35.41 16.25
C PRO A 15 -16.94 34.00 16.79
N PHE A 16 -17.99 33.20 16.72
CA PHE A 16 -18.04 31.74 16.63
C PHE A 16 -16.67 31.04 16.69
N VAL A 17 -16.19 30.74 17.90
CA VAL A 17 -15.22 29.65 18.08
C VAL A 17 -15.93 28.39 17.58
N ARG A 18 -15.54 27.89 16.40
CA ARG A 18 -15.96 26.59 15.87
C ARG A 18 -15.64 25.55 16.94
N ARG A 19 -16.58 25.27 17.85
CA ARG A 19 -16.52 24.09 18.72
C ARG A 19 -16.53 22.90 17.78
N PHE A 20 -15.36 22.32 17.53
CA PHE A 20 -15.29 21.00 16.95
C PHE A 20 -16.17 20.10 17.81
N SER A 21 -17.22 19.55 17.22
CA SER A 21 -18.06 18.59 17.92
C SER A 21 -17.14 17.45 18.37
N ILE A 22 -17.00 17.26 19.68
CA ILE A 22 -16.17 16.21 20.31
C ILE A 22 -16.40 14.85 19.64
N HIS A 23 -17.64 14.63 19.20
CA HIS A 23 -18.04 13.47 18.41
C HIS A 23 -17.25 13.31 17.09
N ARG A 24 -17.10 14.37 16.28
CA ARG A 24 -16.32 14.32 15.02
C ARG A 24 -14.84 14.04 15.28
N VAL A 25 -14.31 14.59 16.37
CA VAL A 25 -12.94 14.32 16.81
C VAL A 25 -12.78 12.84 17.19
N ALA A 26 -13.74 12.27 17.92
CA ALA A 26 -13.72 10.85 18.28
C ALA A 26 -13.80 9.92 17.07
N VAL A 27 -14.66 10.22 16.08
CA VAL A 27 -14.72 9.45 14.82
C VAL A 27 -13.39 9.51 14.08
N PHE A 28 -12.82 10.72 13.94
CA PHE A 28 -11.54 10.90 13.27
C PHE A 28 -10.41 10.16 13.99
N ALA A 29 -10.33 10.28 15.31
CA ALA A 29 -9.32 9.59 16.12
C ALA A 29 -9.45 8.06 16.01
N PHE A 30 -10.68 7.54 16.04
CA PHE A 30 -10.93 6.10 15.87
C PHE A 30 -10.48 5.58 14.49
N LEU A 31 -10.88 6.26 13.41
CA LEU A 31 -10.46 5.88 12.06
C LEU A 31 -8.95 6.05 11.88
N ALA A 32 -8.38 7.16 12.35
CA ALA A 32 -6.94 7.40 12.29
C ALA A 32 -6.17 6.29 13.01
N ALA A 33 -6.59 5.88 14.22
CA ALA A 33 -5.97 4.78 14.94
C ALA A 33 -6.01 3.47 14.14
N LEU A 34 -7.19 3.09 13.60
CA LEU A 34 -7.33 1.88 12.79
C LEU A 34 -6.41 1.86 11.56
N TRP A 35 -6.43 2.94 10.77
CA TRP A 35 -5.64 3.03 9.55
C TRP A 35 -4.15 3.16 9.82
N LEU A 36 -3.74 3.90 10.85
CA LEU A 36 -2.33 4.03 11.22
C LEU A 36 -1.75 2.71 11.74
N ILE A 37 -2.51 1.92 12.51
CA ILE A 37 -2.08 0.60 12.96
C ILE A 37 -1.89 -0.34 11.77
N LEU A 38 -2.85 -0.38 10.84
CA LEU A 38 -2.74 -1.17 9.61
C LEU A 38 -1.54 -0.75 8.76
N TRP A 39 -1.37 0.55 8.49
CA TRP A 39 -0.25 1.03 7.68
C TRP A 39 1.09 0.83 8.38
N ARG A 40 1.15 0.93 9.70
CA ARG A 40 2.36 0.60 10.47
C ARG A 40 2.70 -0.87 10.32
N GLN A 41 1.72 -1.77 10.40
CA GLN A 41 1.96 -3.21 10.16
C GLN A 41 2.49 -3.44 8.74
N LEU A 42 1.84 -2.88 7.72
CA LEU A 42 2.25 -3.06 6.31
C LEU A 42 3.57 -2.36 5.97
N SER A 43 3.97 -1.31 6.71
CA SER A 43 5.19 -0.56 6.45
C SER A 43 6.47 -1.39 6.61
N GLY A 44 6.44 -2.47 7.40
CA GLY A 44 7.54 -3.42 7.49
C GLY A 44 7.84 -4.05 6.12
N GLU A 45 6.81 -4.61 5.48
CA GLU A 45 6.90 -5.18 4.13
C GLU A 45 7.29 -4.13 3.09
N TRP A 46 6.74 -2.92 3.14
CA TRP A 46 7.09 -1.87 2.17
C TRP A 46 8.52 -1.37 2.29
N SER A 47 9.15 -1.54 3.47
CA SER A 47 10.53 -1.09 3.73
C SER A 47 11.55 -2.19 3.46
N VAL A 48 11.17 -3.44 3.70
CA VAL A 48 12.08 -4.59 3.64
C VAL A 48 11.96 -5.34 2.32
N ASN A 49 10.78 -5.34 1.71
CA ASN A 49 10.53 -5.99 0.43
C ASN A 49 10.42 -4.94 -0.68
N ASP A 50 11.48 -4.80 -1.47
CA ASP A 50 11.52 -3.83 -2.53
C ASP A 50 10.38 -4.00 -3.56
N GLN A 51 9.84 -5.23 -3.74
CA GLN A 51 8.71 -5.49 -4.63
C GLN A 51 7.46 -4.68 -4.22
N TYR A 52 7.27 -4.49 -2.91
CA TYR A 52 6.12 -3.78 -2.32
C TYR A 52 6.44 -2.35 -1.88
N SER A 53 7.61 -1.82 -2.24
CA SER A 53 8.00 -0.43 -1.93
C SER A 53 7.00 0.63 -2.42
N TYR A 54 6.26 0.36 -3.49
CA TYR A 54 5.19 1.23 -3.99
C TYR A 54 4.04 1.41 -2.97
N GLY A 55 3.92 0.49 -1.99
CA GLY A 55 2.92 0.52 -0.93
C GLY A 55 2.94 1.83 -0.13
N TRP A 56 4.11 2.47 0.01
CA TRP A 56 4.25 3.78 0.65
C TRP A 56 3.42 4.89 -0.01
N PHE A 57 3.15 4.80 -1.31
CA PHE A 57 2.33 5.78 -2.01
C PHE A 57 0.82 5.55 -1.81
N VAL A 58 0.42 4.33 -1.43
CA VAL A 58 -1.00 3.96 -1.35
C VAL A 58 -1.76 4.72 -0.26
N PRO A 59 -1.25 4.90 0.98
CA PRO A 59 -1.90 5.75 1.99
C PRO A 59 -2.18 7.17 1.49
N PHE A 60 -1.21 7.78 0.82
CA PHE A 60 -1.33 9.12 0.26
C PHE A 60 -2.45 9.18 -0.80
N PHE A 61 -2.42 8.27 -1.77
CA PHE A 61 -3.45 8.22 -2.82
C PHE A 61 -4.83 7.84 -2.28
N ALA A 62 -4.93 6.94 -1.31
CA ALA A 62 -6.19 6.58 -0.66
C ALA A 62 -6.84 7.80 0.02
N ILE A 63 -6.05 8.59 0.75
CA ILE A 63 -6.51 9.85 1.37
C ILE A 63 -6.99 10.83 0.30
N VAL A 64 -6.21 11.04 -0.76
CA VAL A 64 -6.58 11.95 -1.86
C VAL A 64 -7.85 11.49 -2.58
N LEU A 65 -7.96 10.20 -2.91
CA LEU A 65 -9.15 9.63 -3.55
C LEU A 65 -10.38 9.74 -2.65
N PHE A 66 -10.21 9.51 -1.34
CA PHE A 66 -11.28 9.67 -0.37
C PHE A 66 -11.72 11.13 -0.26
N TRP A 67 -10.78 12.08 -0.22
CA TRP A 67 -11.03 13.51 -0.22
C TRP A 67 -11.82 13.95 -1.46
N LEU A 68 -11.36 13.55 -2.65
CA LEU A 68 -12.04 13.85 -3.91
C LEU A 68 -13.46 13.27 -3.97
N ARG A 69 -13.69 12.11 -3.35
CA ARG A 69 -15.03 11.51 -3.21
C ARG A 69 -15.88 12.18 -2.14
N TRP A 70 -15.26 12.83 -1.17
CA TRP A 70 -15.97 13.54 -0.11
C TRP A 70 -16.65 14.81 -0.64
N GLU A 71 -16.02 15.50 -1.59
CA GLU A 71 -16.54 16.72 -2.21
C GLU A 71 -17.83 16.49 -3.01
N ASP A 72 -17.95 15.36 -3.69
CA ASP A 72 -19.10 15.02 -4.55
C ASP A 72 -20.02 13.95 -3.94
N ARG A 73 -19.98 13.79 -2.62
CA ARG A 73 -20.75 12.76 -1.91
C ARG A 73 -22.25 12.88 -2.21
N PRO A 74 -22.97 11.74 -2.41
CA PRO A 74 -24.41 11.76 -2.58
C PRO A 74 -25.11 12.42 -1.40
N LYS A 75 -26.07 13.32 -1.66
CA LYS A 75 -26.95 13.86 -0.62
C LYS A 75 -27.74 12.69 0.00
N THR A 76 -27.73 12.60 1.32
CA THR A 76 -28.53 11.60 2.04
C THR A 76 -30.00 11.98 1.88
N GLN A 77 -30.76 11.18 1.13
CA GLN A 77 -32.21 11.32 1.08
C GLN A 77 -32.81 10.51 2.23
N GLU A 78 -33.37 11.20 3.22
CA GLU A 78 -34.22 10.55 4.22
C GLU A 78 -35.55 10.19 3.55
N VAL A 79 -35.76 8.91 3.29
CA VAL A 79 -37.08 8.40 2.90
C VAL A 79 -37.92 8.33 4.17
N ARG A 80 -38.70 9.38 4.42
CA ARG A 80 -39.61 9.48 5.57
C ARG A 80 -40.60 8.30 5.54
N GLY A 81 -40.37 7.29 6.38
CA GLY A 81 -41.26 6.11 6.50
C GLY A 81 -40.59 4.75 6.72
N GLN A 82 -39.27 4.61 6.57
CA GLN A 82 -38.56 3.31 6.61
C GLN A 82 -37.85 2.98 7.94
N ARG A 83 -38.42 3.39 9.08
CA ARG A 83 -37.79 3.28 10.42
C ARG A 83 -37.36 1.85 10.80
N THR A 84 -38.09 0.82 10.35
CA THR A 84 -37.78 -0.59 10.62
C THR A 84 -36.63 -1.11 9.76
N GLU A 85 -36.55 -0.71 8.49
CA GLU A 85 -35.43 -1.09 7.61
C GLU A 85 -34.13 -0.40 8.05
N ASP A 86 -34.21 0.87 8.48
CA ASP A 86 -33.07 1.59 9.03
C ASP A 86 -32.54 0.95 10.31
N ARG A 87 -33.42 0.41 11.17
CA ARG A 87 -33.01 -0.31 12.38
C ARG A 87 -32.29 -1.62 12.05
N LYS A 88 -32.80 -2.41 11.09
CA LYS A 88 -32.14 -3.66 10.65
C LYS A 88 -30.79 -3.38 10.01
N LYS A 89 -30.72 -2.36 9.13
CA LYS A 89 -29.49 -1.87 8.50
C LYS A 89 -28.44 -1.49 9.55
N ASN A 90 -28.83 -0.67 10.52
CA ASN A 90 -27.92 -0.23 11.58
C ASN A 90 -27.49 -1.38 12.48
N ALA A 91 -28.39 -2.30 12.83
CA ALA A 91 -28.04 -3.50 13.60
C ALA A 91 -27.01 -4.37 12.86
N LEU A 92 -27.17 -4.55 11.54
CA LEU A 92 -26.20 -5.29 10.72
C LEU A 92 -24.84 -4.57 10.67
N ALA A 93 -24.82 -3.24 10.46
CA ALA A 93 -23.59 -2.47 10.47
C ALA A 93 -22.85 -2.58 11.81
N ILE A 94 -23.58 -2.51 12.94
CA ILE A 94 -23.01 -2.70 14.28
C ILE A 94 -22.45 -4.10 14.43
N ALA A 95 -23.22 -5.14 14.06
CA ALA A 95 -22.77 -6.53 14.15
C ALA A 95 -21.48 -6.76 13.36
N LEU A 96 -21.42 -6.28 12.11
CA LEU A 96 -20.21 -6.36 11.28
C LEU A 96 -19.03 -5.63 11.91
N THR A 97 -19.26 -4.46 12.51
CA THR A 97 -18.21 -3.67 13.17
C THR A 97 -17.70 -4.37 14.43
N ILE A 98 -18.59 -4.92 15.26
CA ILE A 98 -18.22 -5.67 16.46
C ILE A 98 -17.43 -6.91 16.09
N VAL A 99 -17.91 -7.70 15.12
CA VAL A 99 -17.21 -8.90 14.64
C VAL A 99 -15.81 -8.53 14.12
N ALA A 100 -15.69 -7.48 13.31
CA ALA A 100 -14.40 -7.02 12.81
C ALA A 100 -13.47 -6.53 13.94
N LEU A 101 -13.98 -5.77 14.91
CA LEU A 101 -13.20 -5.31 16.08
C LEU A 101 -12.74 -6.47 16.97
N LEU A 102 -13.59 -7.47 17.19
CA LEU A 102 -13.22 -8.67 17.96
C LEU A 102 -12.17 -9.49 17.22
N LEU A 103 -12.27 -9.58 15.88
CA LEU A 103 -11.31 -10.28 15.03
C LEU A 103 -9.93 -9.61 15.03
N LEU A 104 -9.84 -8.29 15.24
CA LEU A 104 -8.55 -7.60 15.33
C LEU A 104 -7.71 -8.11 16.51
N PHE A 105 -8.30 -8.60 17.60
CA PHE A 105 -7.54 -9.11 18.75
C PHE A 105 -6.65 -10.31 18.39
N PRO A 106 -7.19 -11.46 17.91
CA PRO A 106 -6.34 -12.58 17.52
C PRO A 106 -5.43 -12.20 16.34
N VAL A 107 -5.89 -11.40 15.39
CA VAL A 107 -5.06 -10.94 14.26
C VAL A 107 -3.82 -10.21 14.76
N ARG A 108 -3.97 -9.20 15.63
CA ARG A 108 -2.84 -8.45 16.18
C ARG A 108 -1.92 -9.32 17.02
N LEU A 109 -2.49 -10.24 17.80
CA LEU A 109 -1.70 -11.19 18.58
C LEU A 109 -0.78 -12.02 17.68
N PHE A 110 -1.29 -12.58 16.58
CA PHE A 110 -0.46 -13.38 15.67
C PHE A 110 0.46 -12.55 14.76
N GLU A 111 0.04 -11.35 14.36
CA GLU A 111 0.85 -10.44 13.53
C GLU A 111 2.14 -9.99 14.23
N ILE A 112 2.12 -9.79 15.55
CA ILE A 112 3.32 -9.36 16.29
C ILE A 112 4.38 -10.47 16.28
N GLY A 113 3.97 -11.74 16.46
CA GLY A 113 4.90 -12.87 16.41
C GLY A 113 5.28 -13.32 14.99
N ASN A 114 4.44 -13.01 13.99
CA ASN A 114 4.64 -13.45 12.61
C ASN A 114 4.36 -12.28 11.65
N PRO A 115 5.20 -11.23 11.67
CA PRO A 115 4.94 -10.00 10.89
C PRO A 115 4.87 -10.25 9.38
N ASP A 116 5.59 -11.26 8.89
CA ASP A 116 5.68 -11.61 7.46
C ASP A 116 4.51 -12.50 6.99
N TRP A 117 3.59 -12.87 7.89
CA TRP A 117 2.50 -13.79 7.54
C TRP A 117 1.35 -13.09 6.81
N ARG A 118 1.48 -13.01 5.49
CA ARG A 118 0.62 -12.25 4.57
C ARG A 118 -0.90 -12.48 4.69
N PRO A 119 -1.42 -13.70 4.93
CA PRO A 119 -2.86 -13.91 5.15
C PRO A 119 -3.42 -13.10 6.33
N LEU A 120 -2.64 -12.89 7.40
CA LEU A 120 -3.06 -12.05 8.53
C LEU A 120 -3.15 -10.58 8.13
N SER A 121 -2.18 -10.09 7.34
CA SER A 121 -2.21 -8.72 6.80
C SER A 121 -3.47 -8.47 5.95
N TRP A 122 -3.91 -9.45 5.16
CA TRP A 122 -5.19 -9.39 4.44
C TRP A 122 -6.38 -9.35 5.38
N LEU A 123 -6.39 -10.19 6.41
CA LEU A 123 -7.48 -10.23 7.38
C LEU A 123 -7.63 -8.91 8.14
N HIS A 124 -6.50 -8.31 8.54
CA HIS A 124 -6.43 -6.99 9.16
C HIS A 124 -6.95 -5.90 8.22
N ALA A 125 -6.46 -5.87 6.97
CA ALA A 125 -6.89 -4.88 5.99
C ALA A 125 -8.39 -4.97 5.68
N ILE A 126 -8.92 -6.19 5.55
CA ILE A 126 -10.36 -6.44 5.35
C ILE A 126 -11.17 -6.01 6.57
N ALA A 127 -10.69 -6.25 7.80
CA ALA A 127 -11.36 -5.81 9.02
C ALA A 127 -11.45 -4.27 9.07
N VAL A 128 -10.35 -3.56 8.83
CA VAL A 128 -10.32 -2.08 8.80
C VAL A 128 -11.20 -1.50 7.69
N ALA A 129 -11.14 -2.09 6.49
CA ALA A 129 -12.01 -1.70 5.38
C ALA A 129 -13.49 -1.94 5.72
N THR A 130 -13.83 -3.07 6.35
CA THR A 130 -15.19 -3.42 6.76
C THR A 130 -15.73 -2.44 7.80
N ILE A 131 -14.94 -2.12 8.83
CA ILE A 131 -15.31 -1.12 9.85
C ILE A 131 -15.56 0.25 9.20
N THR A 132 -14.65 0.69 8.32
CA THR A 132 -14.76 1.97 7.63
C THR A 132 -16.01 2.03 6.74
N LEU A 133 -16.25 0.98 5.95
CA LEU A 133 -17.42 0.90 5.08
C LEU A 133 -18.73 0.74 5.84
N ALA A 134 -18.74 0.01 6.97
CA ALA A 134 -19.90 -0.11 7.84
C ALA A 134 -20.28 1.24 8.48
N LEU A 135 -19.29 2.04 8.89
CA LEU A 135 -19.50 3.40 9.38
C LEU A 135 -20.10 4.30 8.29
N LEU A 136 -19.51 4.31 7.09
CA LEU A 136 -20.02 5.09 5.96
C LEU A 136 -21.43 4.65 5.53
N TRP A 137 -21.69 3.34 5.55
CA TRP A 137 -22.99 2.76 5.26
C TRP A 137 -24.03 3.14 6.31
N SER A 138 -23.65 3.20 7.59
CA SER A 138 -24.53 3.68 8.64
C SER A 138 -24.94 5.13 8.33
N ILE A 139 -23.98 6.03 8.11
CA ILE A 139 -24.19 7.48 7.93
C ILE A 139 -25.03 7.81 6.68
N GLY A 140 -24.64 7.30 5.51
CA GLY A 140 -25.24 7.72 4.24
C GLY A 140 -25.87 6.60 3.42
N GLY A 141 -26.04 5.41 4.01
CA GLY A 141 -26.72 4.28 3.38
C GLY A 141 -25.96 3.69 2.19
N LYS A 142 -26.68 2.90 1.39
CA LYS A 142 -26.13 2.22 0.19
C LYS A 142 -25.46 3.18 -0.80
N PRO A 143 -25.94 4.42 -1.02
CA PRO A 143 -25.26 5.38 -1.90
C PRO A 143 -23.83 5.69 -1.43
N TRP A 144 -23.63 5.97 -0.13
CA TRP A 144 -22.29 6.23 0.41
C TRP A 144 -21.40 5.00 0.37
N LEU A 145 -21.94 3.82 0.70
CA LEU A 145 -21.19 2.57 0.61
C LEU A 145 -20.62 2.38 -0.81
N ARG A 146 -21.44 2.54 -1.85
CA ARG A 146 -21.00 2.40 -3.25
C ARG A 146 -20.04 3.50 -3.68
N HIS A 147 -20.25 4.73 -3.18
CA HIS A 147 -19.44 5.90 -3.55
C HIS A 147 -18.03 5.83 -2.96
N PHE A 148 -17.90 5.40 -1.71
CA PHE A 148 -16.63 5.34 -0.99
C PHE A 148 -15.97 3.95 -0.97
N ALA A 149 -16.64 2.91 -1.47
CA ALA A 149 -16.06 1.56 -1.58
C ALA A 149 -14.71 1.57 -2.28
N PHE A 150 -14.60 2.29 -3.41
CA PHE A 150 -13.37 2.28 -4.19
C PHE A 150 -12.17 2.90 -3.43
N PRO A 151 -12.23 4.13 -2.90
CA PRO A 151 -11.11 4.69 -2.13
C PRO A 151 -10.69 3.84 -0.93
N VAL A 152 -11.65 3.21 -0.24
CA VAL A 152 -11.34 2.35 0.93
C VAL A 152 -10.66 1.06 0.49
N LEU A 153 -11.20 0.39 -0.53
CA LEU A 153 -10.66 -0.88 -1.04
C LEU A 153 -9.37 -0.69 -1.86
N PHE A 154 -9.09 0.52 -2.34
CA PHE A 154 -7.83 0.84 -3.01
C PHE A 154 -6.61 0.53 -2.12
N THR A 155 -6.74 0.66 -0.80
CA THR A 155 -5.64 0.31 0.14
C THR A 155 -5.26 -1.17 0.09
N LEU A 156 -6.15 -2.06 -0.34
CA LEU A 156 -5.86 -3.49 -0.49
C LEU A 156 -4.76 -3.75 -1.54
N VAL A 157 -4.51 -2.80 -2.45
CA VAL A 157 -3.41 -2.90 -3.43
C VAL A 157 -2.03 -2.84 -2.76
N ALA A 158 -1.93 -2.27 -1.55
CA ALA A 158 -0.70 -2.21 -0.78
C ALA A 158 -0.44 -3.48 0.05
N VAL A 159 -1.41 -4.39 0.14
CA VAL A 159 -1.30 -5.61 0.94
C VAL A 159 -0.58 -6.68 0.11
N PRO A 160 0.50 -7.28 0.63
CA PRO A 160 1.22 -8.33 -0.08
C PRO A 160 0.33 -9.52 -0.44
N TRP A 161 0.44 -9.99 -1.68
CA TRP A 161 -0.29 -11.15 -2.16
C TRP A 161 0.15 -12.39 -1.38
N VAL A 162 -0.78 -13.32 -1.15
CA VAL A 162 -0.45 -14.57 -0.48
C VAL A 162 0.56 -15.37 -1.31
N SER A 163 1.64 -15.85 -0.68
CA SER A 163 2.79 -16.44 -1.38
C SER A 163 2.43 -17.55 -2.37
N PRO A 164 1.49 -18.49 -2.07
CA PRO A 164 1.08 -19.53 -3.02
C PRO A 164 0.47 -19.00 -4.32
N LEU A 165 -0.06 -17.78 -4.32
CA LEU A 165 -0.57 -17.11 -5.52
C LEU A 165 0.51 -16.28 -6.21
N GLU A 166 1.35 -15.60 -5.45
CA GLU A 166 2.35 -14.68 -5.98
C GLU A 166 3.54 -15.42 -6.63
N GLU A 167 4.13 -16.39 -5.93
CA GLU A 167 5.36 -17.06 -6.37
C GLU A 167 5.24 -17.67 -7.78
N PRO A 168 4.16 -18.42 -8.13
CA PRO A 168 4.04 -18.98 -9.47
C PRO A 168 3.89 -17.91 -10.56
N ILE A 169 3.20 -16.81 -10.26
CA ILE A 169 3.03 -15.69 -11.19
C ILE A 169 4.37 -14.99 -11.40
N VAL A 170 5.11 -14.74 -10.32
CA VAL A 170 6.44 -14.12 -10.36
C VAL A 170 7.40 -14.96 -11.18
N GLN A 171 7.57 -16.22 -10.81
CA GLN A 171 8.51 -17.14 -11.46
C GLN A 171 8.08 -17.46 -12.90
N GLY A 172 6.78 -17.48 -13.19
CA GLY A 172 6.25 -17.59 -14.55
C GLY A 172 6.66 -16.39 -15.41
N LEU A 173 6.41 -15.17 -14.92
CA LEU A 173 6.72 -13.95 -15.65
C LEU A 173 8.23 -13.79 -15.87
N MET A 174 9.04 -14.08 -14.86
CA MET A 174 10.51 -14.06 -14.95
C MET A 174 11.03 -14.98 -16.05
N ARG A 175 10.54 -16.21 -16.12
CA ARG A 175 10.93 -17.17 -17.16
C ARG A 175 10.55 -16.71 -18.55
N VAL A 176 9.34 -16.14 -18.71
CA VAL A 176 8.90 -15.58 -20.01
C VAL A 176 9.77 -14.40 -20.42
N VAL A 177 10.04 -13.46 -19.51
CA VAL A 177 10.90 -12.30 -19.79
C VAL A 177 12.32 -12.74 -20.12
N ALA A 178 12.88 -13.70 -19.38
CA ALA A 178 14.22 -14.23 -19.62
C ALA A 178 14.31 -14.96 -20.98
N ALA A 179 13.30 -15.75 -21.34
CA ALA A 179 13.23 -16.43 -22.62
C ALA A 179 13.15 -15.45 -23.79
N ILE A 180 12.29 -14.42 -23.70
CA ILE A 180 12.20 -13.38 -24.73
C ILE A 180 13.54 -12.65 -24.84
N ALA A 181 14.15 -12.26 -23.72
CA ALA A 181 15.42 -11.56 -23.71
C ALA A 181 16.55 -12.42 -24.32
N SER A 182 16.63 -13.72 -23.99
CA SER A 182 17.66 -14.60 -24.54
C SER A 182 17.53 -14.78 -26.06
N GLU A 183 16.31 -14.98 -26.56
CA GLU A 183 16.04 -15.09 -28.00
C GLU A 183 16.40 -13.79 -28.73
N VAL A 184 15.98 -12.64 -28.20
CA VAL A 184 16.28 -11.35 -28.82
C VAL A 184 17.79 -11.08 -28.80
N VAL A 185 18.50 -11.37 -27.71
CA VAL A 185 19.96 -11.22 -27.66
C VAL A 185 20.67 -12.15 -28.64
N ALA A 186 20.21 -13.39 -28.79
CA ALA A 186 20.73 -14.34 -29.76
C ALA A 186 20.55 -13.85 -31.21
N LEU A 187 19.42 -13.21 -31.52
CA LEU A 187 19.18 -12.59 -32.83
C LEU A 187 20.19 -11.48 -33.16
N PHE A 188 20.79 -10.83 -32.16
CA PHE A 188 21.83 -9.82 -32.36
C PHE A 188 23.26 -10.40 -32.32
N GLY A 189 23.40 -11.73 -32.42
CA GLY A 189 24.70 -12.40 -32.56
C GLY A 189 25.44 -12.69 -31.26
N ILE A 190 24.78 -12.53 -30.10
CA ILE A 190 25.36 -12.88 -28.80
C ILE A 190 24.83 -14.26 -28.39
N PRO A 191 25.70 -15.29 -28.26
CA PRO A 191 25.26 -16.61 -27.84
C PRO A 191 24.76 -16.55 -26.39
N ALA A 192 23.46 -16.80 -26.19
CA ALA A 192 22.81 -16.76 -24.89
C ALA A 192 22.13 -18.11 -24.61
N HIS A 193 22.44 -18.73 -23.47
CA HIS A 193 21.81 -19.96 -23.01
C HIS A 193 20.90 -19.66 -21.81
N LEU A 194 19.65 -20.09 -21.86
CA LEU A 194 18.68 -19.90 -20.79
C LEU A 194 18.80 -21.01 -19.73
N GLU A 195 18.95 -20.62 -18.46
CA GLU A 195 18.97 -21.51 -17.29
C GLU A 195 17.93 -21.02 -16.27
N GLY A 196 16.67 -21.43 -16.45
CA GLY A 196 15.56 -20.96 -15.62
C GLY A 196 15.25 -19.48 -15.86
N ASN A 197 15.59 -18.61 -14.90
CA ASN A 197 15.51 -17.15 -15.00
C ASN A 197 16.89 -16.47 -15.20
N LEU A 198 17.94 -17.27 -15.35
CA LEU A 198 19.31 -16.81 -15.62
C LEU A 198 19.62 -16.95 -17.11
N ILE A 199 20.39 -16.00 -17.64
CA ILE A 199 20.87 -16.02 -19.03
C ILE A 199 22.39 -16.08 -18.98
N ARG A 200 22.96 -17.20 -19.44
CA ARG A 200 24.39 -17.42 -19.56
C ARG A 200 24.88 -16.85 -20.89
N ILE A 201 25.84 -15.95 -20.82
CA ILE A 201 26.54 -15.35 -21.95
C ILE A 201 28.05 -15.56 -21.79
N PRO A 202 28.89 -15.35 -22.83
CA PRO A 202 30.34 -15.52 -22.71
C PRO A 202 30.98 -14.67 -21.60
N GLY A 203 30.41 -13.49 -21.33
CA GLY A 203 30.88 -12.56 -20.30
C GLY A 203 30.41 -12.86 -18.87
N GLY A 204 29.55 -13.87 -18.66
CA GLY A 204 29.04 -14.24 -17.33
C GLY A 204 27.57 -14.66 -17.30
N LEU A 205 27.00 -14.70 -16.09
CA LEU A 205 25.60 -15.00 -15.84
C LEU A 205 24.83 -13.70 -15.55
N VAL A 206 23.76 -13.46 -16.30
CA VAL A 206 22.86 -12.33 -16.07
C VAL A 206 21.50 -12.86 -15.63
N GLY A 207 21.14 -12.59 -14.38
CA GLY A 207 19.86 -13.00 -13.83
C GLY A 207 18.77 -11.97 -14.07
N VAL A 208 17.60 -12.42 -14.53
CA VAL A 208 16.37 -11.65 -14.36
C VAL A 208 15.96 -11.82 -12.90
N ASN A 209 16.53 -10.99 -12.01
CA ASN A 209 16.22 -11.02 -10.57
C ASN A 209 14.80 -10.52 -10.27
N GLU A 210 14.30 -10.69 -9.05
CA GLU A 210 12.95 -10.25 -8.65
C GLU A 210 12.75 -8.73 -8.80
N ALA A 211 13.81 -7.93 -8.64
CA ALA A 211 13.80 -6.50 -8.97
C ALA A 211 13.69 -6.23 -10.50
N CYS A 212 14.13 -7.19 -11.33
CA CYS A 212 14.03 -7.23 -12.78
C CYS A 212 12.74 -7.86 -13.31
N SER A 213 12.10 -8.73 -12.51
CA SER A 213 11.06 -9.72 -12.87
C SER A 213 9.78 -9.20 -13.49
N GLY A 214 9.62 -7.89 -13.53
CA GLY A 214 8.40 -7.23 -13.97
C GLY A 214 7.20 -7.38 -13.05
N VAL A 215 7.28 -8.12 -11.94
CA VAL A 215 6.16 -8.24 -10.99
C VAL A 215 6.01 -6.97 -10.16
N ARG A 216 7.12 -6.37 -9.71
CA ARG A 216 7.09 -5.02 -9.13
C ARG A 216 6.44 -4.03 -10.09
N SER A 217 6.81 -4.07 -11.36
CA SER A 217 6.21 -3.21 -12.39
C SER A 217 4.75 -3.56 -12.62
N LEU A 218 4.36 -4.84 -12.55
CA LEU A 218 2.98 -5.31 -12.69
C LEU A 218 2.12 -4.78 -11.54
N GLN A 219 2.55 -4.95 -10.29
CA GLN A 219 1.86 -4.45 -9.09
C GLN A 219 1.78 -2.93 -9.07
N THR A 220 2.87 -2.24 -9.41
CA THR A 220 2.89 -0.78 -9.57
C THR A 220 1.95 -0.34 -10.70
N SER A 221 1.92 -1.07 -11.82
CA SER A 221 1.02 -0.77 -12.94
C SER A 221 -0.46 -1.03 -12.61
N LEU A 222 -0.74 -2.04 -11.78
CA LEU A 222 -2.07 -2.30 -11.22
C LEU A 222 -2.51 -1.11 -10.35
N MET A 223 -1.66 -0.66 -9.43
CA MET A 223 -1.92 0.51 -8.59
C MET A 223 -2.19 1.76 -9.45
N ILE A 224 -1.31 2.06 -10.40
CA ILE A 224 -1.42 3.23 -11.29
C ILE A 224 -2.69 3.15 -12.16
N GLY A 225 -2.99 1.98 -12.72
CA GLY A 225 -4.19 1.75 -13.54
C GLY A 225 -5.48 1.95 -12.74
N LEU A 226 -5.53 1.45 -11.51
CA LEU A 226 -6.65 1.66 -10.60
C LEU A 226 -6.78 3.13 -10.19
N LEU A 227 -5.67 3.78 -9.86
CA LEU A 227 -5.61 5.20 -9.49
C LEU A 227 -6.16 6.08 -10.62
N PHE A 228 -5.62 5.97 -11.84
CA PHE A 228 -6.09 6.78 -12.97
C PHE A 228 -7.51 6.41 -13.41
N GLY A 229 -7.88 5.14 -13.30
CA GLY A 229 -9.23 4.67 -13.56
C GLY A 229 -10.26 5.36 -12.66
N GLU A 230 -9.90 5.60 -11.40
CA GLU A 230 -10.73 6.32 -10.44
C GLU A 230 -10.67 7.84 -10.62
N LEU A 231 -9.48 8.43 -10.75
CA LEU A 231 -9.31 9.87 -10.97
C LEU A 231 -10.06 10.35 -12.22
N LYS A 232 -10.12 9.54 -13.28
CA LYS A 232 -10.89 9.83 -14.50
C LYS A 232 -12.34 9.34 -14.47
N ARG A 233 -12.79 8.76 -13.35
CA ARG A 233 -14.16 8.24 -13.15
C ARG A 233 -14.60 7.31 -14.28
N LEU A 234 -13.70 6.42 -14.69
CA LEU A 234 -13.96 5.47 -15.76
C LEU A 234 -14.97 4.40 -15.31
N SER A 235 -15.72 3.85 -16.26
CA SER A 235 -16.56 2.66 -16.02
C SER A 235 -15.68 1.45 -15.70
N ILE A 236 -16.24 0.45 -15.02
CA ILE A 236 -15.51 -0.76 -14.58
C ILE A 236 -14.75 -1.40 -15.76
N LEU A 237 -15.40 -1.57 -16.90
CA LEU A 237 -14.75 -2.13 -18.10
C LEU A 237 -13.53 -1.32 -18.55
N ARG A 238 -13.65 0.02 -18.58
CA ARG A 238 -12.54 0.90 -18.97
C ARG A 238 -11.40 0.89 -17.96
N ARG A 239 -11.71 0.68 -16.67
CA ARG A 239 -10.68 0.48 -15.63
C ARG A 239 -9.94 -0.84 -15.85
N ILE A 240 -10.67 -1.92 -16.15
CA ILE A 240 -10.06 -3.22 -16.46
C ILE A 240 -9.15 -3.10 -17.68
N VAL A 241 -9.61 -2.45 -18.75
CA VAL A 241 -8.80 -2.19 -19.95
C VAL A 241 -7.57 -1.34 -19.61
N LEU A 242 -7.72 -0.32 -18.77
CA LEU A 242 -6.60 0.53 -18.36
C LEU A 242 -5.57 -0.24 -17.53
N VAL A 243 -6.01 -1.09 -16.59
CA VAL A 243 -5.12 -1.96 -15.80
C VAL A 243 -4.42 -2.97 -16.71
N ALA A 244 -5.14 -3.61 -17.64
CA ALA A 244 -4.54 -4.55 -18.60
C ALA A 244 -3.51 -3.86 -19.50
N ALA A 245 -3.80 -2.64 -19.97
CA ALA A 245 -2.85 -1.85 -20.75
C ALA A 245 -1.64 -1.43 -19.91
N ALA A 246 -1.83 -1.04 -18.64
CA ALA A 246 -0.76 -0.71 -17.72
C ALA A 246 0.19 -1.92 -17.53
N ALA A 247 -0.40 -3.10 -17.30
CA ALA A 247 0.31 -4.36 -17.17
C ALA A 247 1.08 -4.73 -18.45
N ALA A 248 0.47 -4.55 -19.62
CA ALA A 248 1.11 -4.81 -20.90
C ALA A 248 2.30 -3.86 -21.15
N ILE A 249 2.15 -2.56 -20.88
CA ILE A 249 3.26 -1.58 -20.99
C ILE A 249 4.40 -1.95 -20.03
N ALA A 250 4.06 -2.32 -18.79
CA ALA A 250 5.03 -2.77 -17.80
C ALA A 250 5.77 -4.03 -18.26
N PHE A 251 5.06 -5.02 -18.79
CA PHE A 251 5.65 -6.25 -19.30
C PHE A 251 6.62 -5.99 -20.46
N VAL A 252 6.19 -5.24 -21.48
CA VAL A 252 7.03 -4.89 -22.64
C VAL A 252 8.26 -4.09 -22.19
N GLY A 253 8.09 -3.11 -21.30
CA GLY A 253 9.20 -2.35 -20.74
C GLY A 253 10.23 -3.25 -20.03
N ASN A 254 9.77 -4.28 -19.33
CA ASN A 254 10.66 -5.26 -18.69
C ASN A 254 11.39 -6.15 -19.68
N CYS A 255 10.75 -6.59 -20.77
CA CYS A 255 11.45 -7.31 -21.84
C CYS A 255 12.57 -6.46 -22.46
N ILE A 256 12.29 -5.17 -22.72
CA ILE A 256 13.29 -4.22 -23.25
C ILE A 256 14.44 -4.05 -22.27
N ARG A 257 14.15 -3.87 -20.97
CA ARG A 257 15.20 -3.75 -19.94
C ARG A 257 16.03 -5.03 -19.82
N ALA A 258 15.39 -6.20 -19.77
CA ALA A 258 16.10 -7.47 -19.66
C ALA A 258 17.06 -7.66 -20.85
N PHE A 259 16.59 -7.41 -22.07
CA PHE A 259 17.45 -7.37 -23.26
C PHE A 259 18.61 -6.37 -23.10
N PHE A 260 18.33 -5.13 -22.71
CA PHE A 260 19.34 -4.08 -22.56
C PHE A 260 20.41 -4.43 -21.52
N LEU A 261 20.03 -5.01 -20.38
CA LEU A 261 20.97 -5.41 -19.33
C LEU A 261 21.87 -6.56 -19.78
N VAL A 262 21.32 -7.55 -20.49
CA VAL A 262 22.11 -8.66 -21.05
C VAL A 262 23.06 -8.14 -22.15
N TRP A 263 22.59 -7.22 -23.00
CA TRP A 263 23.40 -6.57 -24.02
C TRP A 263 24.59 -5.81 -23.43
N ILE A 264 24.36 -5.02 -22.37
CA ILE A 264 25.42 -4.31 -21.65
C ILE A 264 26.39 -5.28 -21.01
N ALA A 265 25.89 -6.34 -20.37
CA ALA A 265 26.74 -7.35 -19.74
C ALA A 265 27.69 -8.00 -20.76
N ALA A 266 27.21 -8.21 -22.00
CA ALA A 266 28.02 -8.78 -23.08
C ALA A 266 29.06 -7.81 -23.67
N THR A 267 28.86 -6.49 -23.55
CA THR A 267 29.68 -5.48 -24.25
C THR A 267 30.59 -4.64 -23.35
N GLN A 268 30.21 -4.40 -22.09
CA GLN A 268 30.89 -3.45 -21.18
C GLN A 268 31.29 -4.04 -19.81
N ASN A 269 31.30 -5.37 -19.68
CA ASN A 269 31.50 -6.15 -18.43
C ASN A 269 30.34 -6.05 -17.42
N VAL A 270 30.19 -7.10 -16.61
CA VAL A 270 29.10 -7.29 -15.63
C VAL A 270 29.04 -6.17 -14.58
N MET A 271 30.17 -5.56 -14.23
CA MET A 271 30.23 -4.45 -13.26
C MET A 271 29.49 -3.18 -13.71
N ALA A 272 29.33 -2.97 -15.03
CA ALA A 272 28.57 -1.83 -15.56
C ALA A 272 27.05 -2.03 -15.43
N VAL A 273 26.57 -3.28 -15.29
CA VAL A 273 25.14 -3.63 -15.24
C VAL A 273 24.46 -2.98 -14.03
N ASN A 274 25.13 -2.96 -12.87
CA ASN A 274 24.57 -2.40 -11.64
C ASN A 274 24.23 -0.90 -11.78
N ARG A 275 25.03 -0.12 -12.53
CA ARG A 275 24.75 1.30 -12.76
C ARG A 275 23.50 1.52 -13.61
N TRP A 276 23.28 0.66 -14.61
CA TRP A 276 22.19 0.82 -15.58
C TRP A 276 20.87 0.20 -15.10
N HIS A 277 20.93 -0.72 -14.16
CA HIS A 277 19.76 -1.43 -13.62
C HIS A 277 18.74 -0.48 -12.97
N ASP A 278 19.19 0.38 -12.05
CA ASP A 278 18.31 1.31 -11.35
C ASP A 278 17.67 2.34 -12.29
N LEU A 279 18.47 2.91 -13.20
CA LEU A 279 18.00 3.88 -14.19
C LEU A 279 16.93 3.28 -15.10
N ALA A 280 17.15 2.05 -15.59
CA ALA A 280 16.19 1.34 -16.42
C ALA A 280 14.90 1.02 -15.65
N GLY A 281 15.00 0.69 -14.35
CA GLY A 281 13.85 0.49 -13.48
C GLY A 281 12.95 1.72 -13.39
N TYR A 282 13.52 2.89 -13.08
CA TYR A 282 12.77 4.14 -12.99
C TYR A 282 12.17 4.58 -14.34
N ALA A 283 12.87 4.34 -15.44
CA ALA A 283 12.38 4.65 -16.78
C ALA A 283 11.10 3.87 -17.13
N ILE A 284 11.01 2.58 -16.75
CA ILE A 284 9.80 1.77 -16.95
C ILE A 284 8.63 2.33 -16.14
N VAL A 285 8.85 2.70 -14.87
CA VAL A 285 7.80 3.27 -14.03
C VAL A 285 7.27 4.58 -14.63
N ALA A 286 8.16 5.45 -15.10
CA ALA A 286 7.78 6.69 -15.79
C ALA A 286 7.00 6.40 -17.08
N LEU A 287 7.43 5.42 -17.88
CA LEU A 287 6.74 5.00 -19.10
C LEU A 287 5.33 4.48 -18.81
N VAL A 288 5.18 3.62 -17.80
CA VAL A 288 3.87 3.10 -17.36
C VAL A 288 2.98 4.24 -16.89
N PHE A 289 3.50 5.15 -16.06
CA PHE A 289 2.74 6.31 -15.57
C PHE A 289 2.27 7.21 -16.70
N LEU A 290 3.16 7.62 -17.61
CA LEU A 290 2.82 8.50 -18.73
C LEU A 290 1.89 7.81 -19.74
N GLY A 291 2.17 6.56 -20.10
CA GLY A 291 1.37 5.78 -21.03
C GLY A 291 -0.05 5.55 -20.52
N THR A 292 -0.20 5.17 -19.26
CA THR A 292 -1.52 5.00 -18.62
C THR A 292 -2.26 6.32 -18.47
N MET A 293 -1.56 7.42 -18.13
CA MET A 293 -2.17 8.75 -18.06
C MET A 293 -2.72 9.19 -19.43
N LEU A 294 -1.94 9.02 -20.50
CA LEU A 294 -2.37 9.33 -21.86
C LEU A 294 -3.58 8.48 -22.28
N LEU A 295 -3.54 7.17 -22.02
CA LEU A 295 -4.64 6.26 -22.33
C LEU A 295 -5.92 6.58 -21.53
N ALA A 296 -5.79 6.88 -20.24
CA ALA A 296 -6.92 7.30 -19.41
C ALA A 296 -7.53 8.63 -19.91
N SER A 297 -6.69 9.54 -20.41
CA SER A 297 -7.14 10.81 -21.00
C SER A 297 -7.91 10.61 -22.31
N SER A 298 -7.51 9.65 -23.15
CA SER A 298 -8.19 9.36 -24.43
C SER A 298 -9.60 8.79 -24.20
N PHE A 299 -9.78 7.93 -23.20
CA PHE A 299 -11.10 7.43 -22.79
C PHE A 299 -12.06 8.52 -22.30
N THR A 300 -11.51 9.64 -21.82
CA THR A 300 -12.29 10.78 -21.34
C THR A 300 -12.65 11.74 -22.49
N ARG A 301 -11.76 11.90 -23.49
CA ARG A 301 -12.01 12.73 -24.68
C ARG A 301 -13.26 12.30 -25.46
N SER A 302 -13.55 11.00 -25.54
CA SER A 302 -14.76 10.48 -26.18
C SER A 302 -16.09 10.92 -25.53
N LYS A 303 -16.05 11.40 -24.26
CA LYS A 303 -17.24 11.91 -23.55
C LYS A 303 -17.39 13.44 -23.61
N LYS A 304 -16.32 14.18 -23.98
CA LYS A 304 -16.30 15.64 -24.01
C LYS A 304 -17.20 16.22 -25.12
N GLN A 305 -17.56 15.43 -26.13
CA GLN A 305 -18.47 15.82 -27.22
C GLN A 305 -19.97 15.61 -26.90
N ARG A 306 -20.32 14.87 -25.82
CA ARG A 306 -21.71 14.56 -25.44
C ARG A 306 -22.15 15.20 -24.11
N ALA A 307 -21.22 15.84 -23.41
CA ALA A 307 -21.45 16.47 -22.10
C ALA A 307 -21.55 18.01 -22.17
N THR A 308 -21.06 18.63 -23.24
CA THR A 308 -21.17 20.08 -23.47
C THR A 308 -22.60 20.55 -23.74
N SER A 309 -23.53 19.69 -24.16
CA SER A 309 -24.96 20.07 -24.33
C SER A 309 -25.83 19.90 -23.08
N LYS A 310 -25.31 19.31 -21.99
CA LYS A 310 -26.07 19.04 -20.75
C LYS A 310 -25.62 19.86 -19.54
N LEU A 311 -24.55 20.64 -19.66
CA LEU A 311 -23.99 21.44 -18.58
C LEU A 311 -24.58 22.86 -18.49
N GLU A 312 -25.15 23.38 -19.58
CA GLU A 312 -25.78 24.72 -19.60
C GLU A 312 -27.20 24.72 -19.02
N SER A 313 -27.92 23.59 -19.03
CA SER A 313 -29.31 23.55 -18.55
C SER A 313 -29.46 23.31 -17.04
N LYS A 314 -28.38 22.98 -16.32
CA LYS A 314 -28.46 22.60 -14.88
C LYS A 314 -27.84 23.63 -13.93
N LYS A 315 -27.38 24.77 -14.45
CA LYS A 315 -26.70 25.81 -13.66
C LYS A 315 -27.67 26.86 -13.08
N TYR A 316 -28.96 26.79 -13.39
CA TYR A 316 -29.96 27.78 -12.93
C TYR A 316 -30.86 27.35 -11.75
N GLU A 317 -30.75 26.11 -11.24
CA GLU A 317 -31.61 25.64 -10.13
C GLU A 317 -30.89 25.41 -8.79
N VAL A 318 -29.58 25.66 -8.69
CA VAL A 318 -28.79 25.25 -7.49
C VAL A 318 -28.57 26.37 -6.48
N GLU A 319 -29.08 27.59 -6.72
CA GLU A 319 -28.79 28.75 -5.86
C GLU A 319 -29.95 29.20 -4.96
N LYS A 320 -30.86 28.30 -4.58
CA LYS A 320 -31.74 28.51 -3.42
C LYS A 320 -32.03 27.18 -2.72
N GLU A 321 -31.27 26.94 -1.65
CA GLU A 321 -31.64 26.21 -0.43
C GLU A 321 -30.33 25.80 0.28
N ALA A 322 -29.63 26.82 0.78
CA ALA A 322 -28.85 26.67 1.98
C ALA A 322 -29.78 26.88 3.16
N GLU A 323 -29.49 26.15 4.24
CA GLU A 323 -30.05 26.33 5.58
C GLU A 323 -31.35 25.56 5.89
N ILE A 324 -31.20 24.28 6.28
CA ILE A 324 -32.07 23.66 7.29
C ILE A 324 -31.23 22.84 8.27
N GLU A 325 -31.56 23.07 9.54
CA GLU A 325 -30.96 22.65 10.80
C GLU A 325 -30.81 21.14 11.03
N GLY A 326 -30.00 20.86 12.05
CA GLY A 326 -29.56 19.55 12.51
C GLY A 326 -30.68 18.53 12.70
N HIS A 327 -30.51 17.39 12.05
CA HIS A 327 -31.36 16.23 12.23
C HIS A 327 -30.69 15.19 13.14
N ARG A 328 -31.35 14.97 14.29
CA ARG A 328 -31.06 13.93 15.27
C ARG A 328 -31.78 12.65 14.85
N LEU A 329 -31.04 11.67 14.35
CA LEU A 329 -31.43 10.27 14.46
C LEU A 329 -30.20 9.50 14.96
N GLY A 330 -30.33 8.90 16.15
CA GLY A 330 -29.24 8.24 16.86
C GLY A 330 -28.61 7.11 16.04
N PHE A 331 -27.41 7.38 15.51
CA PHE A 331 -26.51 6.42 14.90
C PHE A 331 -25.70 5.72 15.99
N LEU A 332 -26.09 4.51 16.38
CA LEU A 332 -25.42 3.77 17.48
C LEU A 332 -23.91 3.58 17.24
N LEU A 333 -23.48 3.32 16.00
CA LEU A 333 -22.08 3.18 15.58
C LEU A 333 -21.27 4.48 15.69
N SER A 334 -21.95 5.62 15.63
CA SER A 334 -21.39 6.97 15.77
C SER A 334 -21.71 7.55 17.15
N THR A 335 -22.19 6.75 18.11
CA THR A 335 -22.37 7.26 19.47
C THR A 335 -21.00 7.47 20.09
N PHE A 336 -20.81 8.61 20.74
CA PHE A 336 -19.54 8.92 21.41
C PHE A 336 -19.07 7.78 22.34
N SER A 337 -19.99 7.15 23.08
CA SER A 337 -19.70 6.01 23.95
C SER A 337 -19.24 4.76 23.19
N PHE A 338 -19.81 4.46 22.02
CA PHE A 338 -19.36 3.34 21.19
C PHE A 338 -17.96 3.59 20.65
N LEU A 339 -17.70 4.79 20.14
CA LEU A 339 -16.37 5.18 19.63
C LEU A 339 -15.31 5.16 20.72
N LEU A 340 -15.66 5.63 21.93
CA LEU A 340 -14.78 5.56 23.08
C LEU A 340 -14.48 4.09 23.44
N CYS A 341 -15.50 3.24 23.51
CA CYS A 341 -15.35 1.80 23.76
C CYS A 341 -14.46 1.12 22.69
N ALA A 342 -14.70 1.43 21.42
CA ALA A 342 -13.93 0.87 20.31
C ALA A 342 -12.47 1.36 20.33
N LEU A 343 -12.22 2.62 20.67
CA LEU A 343 -10.87 3.16 20.84
C LEU A 343 -10.16 2.51 22.04
N THR A 344 -10.84 2.37 23.17
CA THR A 344 -10.30 1.66 24.33
C THR A 344 -10.02 0.20 24.03
N TRP A 345 -10.85 -0.44 23.19
CA TRP A 345 -10.63 -1.81 22.74
C TRP A 345 -9.38 -1.93 21.87
N ILE A 346 -9.16 -1.02 20.92
CA ILE A 346 -7.92 -0.99 20.11
C ILE A 346 -6.69 -0.85 21.01
N VAL A 347 -6.72 0.07 21.98
CA VAL A 347 -5.63 0.24 22.95
C VAL A 347 -5.44 -1.03 23.78
N ALA A 348 -6.54 -1.65 24.24
CA ALA A 348 -6.49 -2.90 24.99
C ALA A 348 -5.89 -4.05 24.18
N ILE A 349 -6.17 -4.14 22.87
CA ILE A 349 -5.56 -5.13 21.99
C ILE A 349 -4.03 -4.98 21.98
N GLU A 350 -3.51 -3.77 21.70
CA GLU A 350 -2.06 -3.53 21.64
C GLU A 350 -1.38 -3.78 22.99
N VAL A 351 -1.99 -3.30 24.09
CA VAL A 351 -1.45 -3.51 25.45
C VAL A 351 -1.45 -4.99 25.81
N SER A 352 -2.55 -5.70 25.53
CA SER A 352 -2.69 -7.12 25.88
C SER A 352 -1.74 -7.99 25.06
N ALA A 353 -1.59 -7.71 23.77
CA ALA A 353 -0.65 -8.45 22.92
C ALA A 353 0.80 -8.23 23.38
N HIS A 354 1.21 -6.98 23.63
CA HIS A 354 2.55 -6.69 24.15
C HIS A 354 2.78 -7.29 25.54
N ALA A 355 1.78 -7.25 26.43
CA ALA A 355 1.86 -7.87 27.74
C ALA A 355 2.00 -9.39 27.65
N TRP A 356 1.27 -10.03 26.74
CA TRP A 356 1.37 -11.46 26.46
C TRP A 356 2.77 -11.85 26.01
N TYR A 357 3.31 -11.19 24.99
CA TYR A 357 4.68 -11.45 24.52
C TYR A 357 5.70 -11.20 25.62
N ARG A 358 5.67 -10.05 26.31
CA ARG A 358 6.60 -9.78 27.42
C ARG A 358 6.55 -10.84 28.51
N ALA A 359 5.35 -11.29 28.91
CA ALA A 359 5.19 -12.31 29.93
C ALA A 359 5.78 -13.68 29.53
N HIS A 360 5.72 -14.04 28.24
CA HIS A 360 6.22 -15.33 27.74
C HIS A 360 7.69 -15.27 27.29
N GLU A 361 8.21 -14.09 26.99
CA GLU A 361 9.61 -13.88 26.58
C GLU A 361 10.55 -13.68 27.77
N HIS A 362 10.05 -13.63 29.01
CA HIS A 362 10.87 -13.47 30.21
C HIS A 362 11.85 -14.63 30.45
N ASP A 363 11.52 -15.83 29.96
CA ASP A 363 12.32 -17.06 30.12
C ASP A 363 12.93 -17.56 28.80
N LEU A 364 12.85 -16.79 27.70
CA LEU A 364 13.60 -17.10 26.49
C LEU A 364 15.08 -17.10 26.87
N ALA A 365 15.68 -18.30 26.84
CA ALA A 365 17.02 -18.58 27.33
C ALA A 365 17.95 -17.42 27.01
N ARG A 366 18.64 -16.89 28.04
CA ARG A 366 19.73 -15.92 27.87
C ARG A 366 20.63 -16.49 26.78
N THR A 367 20.47 -16.00 25.55
CA THR A 367 21.27 -16.43 24.42
C THR A 367 22.70 -16.22 24.87
N THR A 368 23.46 -17.31 24.96
CA THR A 368 24.86 -17.24 25.36
C THR A 368 25.50 -16.23 24.42
N ARG A 369 25.82 -15.04 24.95
CA ARG A 369 26.42 -13.98 24.14
C ARG A 369 27.82 -14.46 23.82
N TRP A 370 27.97 -15.07 22.66
CA TRP A 370 29.25 -15.41 22.10
C TRP A 370 29.71 -14.24 21.23
N GLU A 371 31.00 -13.96 21.26
CA GLU A 371 31.63 -12.99 20.39
C GLU A 371 32.83 -13.67 19.74
N VAL A 372 33.02 -13.45 18.44
CA VAL A 372 34.20 -13.96 17.74
C VAL A 372 35.39 -13.08 18.10
N GLN A 373 36.39 -13.66 18.75
CA GLN A 373 37.70 -13.03 18.86
C GLN A 373 38.44 -13.17 17.53
N TRP A 374 38.46 -12.08 16.77
CA TRP A 374 39.13 -12.05 15.47
C TRP A 374 40.66 -12.02 15.64
N PRO A 375 41.41 -12.74 14.79
CA PRO A 375 42.86 -12.82 14.87
C PRO A 375 43.53 -11.55 14.29
N GLN A 376 43.32 -10.39 14.92
CA GLN A 376 43.80 -9.09 14.46
C GLN A 376 45.34 -9.01 14.38
N SER A 377 46.04 -9.87 15.11
CA SER A 377 47.50 -10.00 15.10
C SER A 377 48.04 -10.98 14.05
N ALA A 378 47.18 -11.69 13.31
CA ALA A 378 47.62 -12.61 12.27
C ALA A 378 48.20 -11.86 11.06
N SER A 379 49.14 -12.50 10.36
CA SER A 379 49.75 -11.93 9.17
C SER A 379 48.70 -11.67 8.09
N ASN A 380 48.77 -10.48 7.48
CA ASN A 380 47.82 -10.01 6.47
C ASN A 380 46.35 -9.99 6.92
N PHE A 381 46.07 -9.83 8.22
CA PHE A 381 44.70 -9.60 8.67
C PHE A 381 44.14 -8.29 8.09
N HIS A 382 43.03 -8.39 7.36
CA HIS A 382 42.28 -7.23 6.90
C HIS A 382 40.79 -7.55 6.82
N GLU A 383 39.97 -6.53 7.04
CA GLU A 383 38.53 -6.66 6.87
C GLU A 383 38.14 -6.65 5.40
N ILE A 384 37.19 -7.50 5.06
CA ILE A 384 36.54 -7.54 3.76
C ILE A 384 35.22 -6.79 3.90
N LYS A 385 35.02 -5.80 3.03
CA LYS A 385 33.71 -5.15 2.91
C LYS A 385 32.72 -6.19 2.39
N ILE A 386 31.75 -6.57 3.21
CA ILE A 386 30.58 -7.32 2.77
C ILE A 386 29.80 -6.40 1.82
N ASP A 387 29.50 -6.89 0.61
CA ASP A 387 28.82 -6.08 -0.39
C ASP A 387 27.41 -5.70 0.06
N ASP A 388 26.91 -4.56 -0.41
CA ASP A 388 25.60 -4.06 -0.02
C ASP A 388 24.46 -4.94 -0.58
N GLU A 389 24.68 -5.67 -1.67
CA GLU A 389 23.79 -6.73 -2.15
C GLU A 389 23.76 -7.94 -1.21
N GLU A 390 24.92 -8.46 -0.80
CA GLU A 390 25.03 -9.58 0.14
C GLU A 390 24.37 -9.26 1.48
N ARG A 391 24.56 -8.03 1.98
CA ARG A 391 23.88 -7.54 3.18
C ARG A 391 22.37 -7.56 3.05
N ARG A 392 21.84 -7.14 1.90
CA ARG A 392 20.39 -7.14 1.62
C ARG A 392 19.81 -8.55 1.51
N ILE A 393 20.57 -9.49 0.95
CA ILE A 393 20.15 -10.89 0.82
C ILE A 393 20.18 -11.60 2.17
N LEU A 394 21.29 -11.47 2.91
CA LEU A 394 21.53 -12.21 4.14
C LEU A 394 20.80 -11.62 5.37
N ARG A 395 20.43 -10.33 5.33
CA ARG A 395 19.62 -9.65 6.36
C ARG A 395 20.10 -9.89 7.81
N PHE A 396 21.40 -9.93 8.02
CA PHE A 396 21.97 -10.09 9.35
C PHE A 396 21.91 -8.78 10.15
N ASP A 397 21.75 -8.88 11.48
CA ASP A 397 21.81 -7.71 12.38
C ASP A 397 23.25 -7.19 12.54
N ARG A 398 24.22 -8.10 12.57
CA ARG A 398 25.66 -7.83 12.64
C ARG A 398 26.40 -8.84 11.77
N GLY A 399 27.30 -8.34 10.93
CA GLY A 399 28.15 -9.18 10.09
C GLY A 399 29.47 -8.50 9.82
N ARG A 400 30.54 -9.28 9.92
CA ARG A 400 31.92 -8.88 9.67
C ARG A 400 32.57 -9.98 8.85
N ALA A 401 33.30 -9.61 7.80
CA ALA A 401 34.10 -10.53 7.01
C ALA A 401 35.56 -10.08 7.11
N ALA A 402 36.49 -11.03 7.22
CA ALA A 402 37.91 -10.74 7.30
C ALA A 402 38.71 -11.89 6.67
N ALA A 403 39.89 -11.56 6.15
CA ALA A 403 40.86 -12.54 5.65
C ALA A 403 42.19 -12.35 6.38
N TRP A 404 42.89 -13.47 6.61
CA TRP A 404 44.22 -13.51 7.17
C TRP A 404 44.98 -14.71 6.60
N THR A 405 46.30 -14.73 6.80
CA THR A 405 47.15 -15.87 6.46
C THR A 405 47.52 -16.62 7.72
N LEU A 406 47.44 -17.95 7.69
CA LEU A 406 47.97 -18.80 8.75
C LEU A 406 49.48 -18.94 8.55
N SER A 407 50.25 -18.60 9.59
CA SER A 407 51.65 -19.00 9.65
C SER A 407 51.70 -20.52 9.61
N ALA A 408 52.57 -21.12 8.79
CA ALA A 408 52.73 -22.57 8.75
C ALA A 408 53.00 -23.07 10.18
N PHE A 409 52.18 -24.00 10.67
CA PHE A 409 52.45 -24.69 11.94
C PHE A 409 53.80 -25.42 11.78
N ASN A 410 54.84 -24.91 12.43
CA ASN A 410 56.06 -25.69 12.61
C ASN A 410 55.69 -26.86 13.53
N SER A 411 55.81 -28.08 13.03
CA SER A 411 55.47 -29.34 13.70
C SER A 411 56.40 -29.69 14.88
N THR A 412 57.00 -28.70 15.55
CA THR A 412 57.96 -28.88 16.65
C THR A 412 57.40 -28.53 18.03
N ASP A 413 56.19 -27.94 18.12
CA ASP A 413 55.56 -27.59 19.41
C ASP A 413 54.51 -28.63 19.90
N ALA A 414 54.52 -29.84 19.34
CA ALA A 414 53.81 -30.99 19.91
C ALA A 414 54.81 -31.88 20.64
N ALA A 415 55.17 -31.51 21.86
CA ALA A 415 55.89 -32.35 22.81
C ALA A 415 55.20 -32.31 24.18
#